data_AF-A0A654B1G4-F1
#
_entry.id   AF-A0A654B1G4-F1
#
_cell.length_a   1.000
_cell.length_b   1.000
_cell.length_c   1.000
_cell.angle_alpha   90.00
_cell.angle_beta   90.00
_cell.angle_gamma   90.00
#
_symmetry.space_group_name_H-M   'P 1'
#
loop_
_entity.id
_entity.type
_entity.pdbx_description
1 polymer ?
#
loop_
_entity_poly.entity_id
_entity_poly.type
_entity_poly.pdbx_seq_one_letter_code
_entity_poly.pdbx_strand_id
1 'polypeptide(L)'
;MTREFFARRVKAMRCPTHLARPLLNSFVHLSCMEELGPMAEGLFGVHAAALEVRSQRMGVLASNIANASTPNFKARDIDFTTALNAVESQPGGVGTDLGGALKYRVPTNPSMDGNTVELSTEQTAFAENAVQYQSTLAFLNGRIGQITRALKGE
;
A
#
# COMPACT_ATOMS: atom_id res chain seq x y z
N MET A 1 20.29 -26.77 48.70
CA MET A 1 21.22 -25.71 48.28
C MET A 1 20.63 -25.03 47.05
N THR A 2 19.84 -23.96 47.26
CA THR A 2 20.14 -22.54 46.91
C THR A 2 19.96 -22.29 45.41
N ARG A 3 18.81 -21.80 44.88
CA ARG A 3 18.16 -20.47 45.04
C ARG A 3 19.15 -19.31 45.04
N GLU A 4 19.29 -18.60 43.91
CA GLU A 4 19.62 -17.17 43.76
C GLU A 4 19.57 -16.81 42.26
N PHE A 5 19.30 -15.59 41.79
CA PHE A 5 18.53 -14.41 42.20
C PHE A 5 18.82 -13.39 41.08
N PHE A 6 17.87 -12.49 40.76
CA PHE A 6 18.13 -11.14 40.21
C PHE A 6 18.64 -11.01 38.76
N ALA A 7 18.37 -9.96 37.98
CA ALA A 7 17.30 -8.97 37.83
C ALA A 7 17.67 -8.16 36.57
N ARG A 8 16.66 -7.54 35.95
CA ARG A 8 16.69 -6.24 35.27
C ARG A 8 18.02 -5.79 34.66
N ARG A 9 18.05 -5.72 33.33
CA ARG A 9 18.84 -4.68 32.65
C ARG A 9 17.91 -3.75 31.88
N VAL A 10 17.35 -2.81 32.65
CA VAL A 10 16.91 -1.50 32.14
C VAL A 10 18.09 -0.93 31.36
N LYS A 11 17.95 -0.84 30.03
CA LYS A 11 18.97 -0.22 29.19
C LYS A 11 18.87 1.29 29.42
N ALA A 12 19.68 1.73 30.38
CA ALA A 12 19.86 3.12 30.75
C ALA A 12 20.26 3.95 29.53
N MET A 13 19.52 5.04 29.32
CA MET A 13 19.94 6.23 28.62
C MET A 13 21.38 6.59 29.03
N ARG A 14 22.29 6.60 28.05
CA ARG A 14 23.55 7.35 28.12
C ARG A 14 23.67 8.14 26.83
N CYS A 15 23.38 9.42 26.93
CA CYS A 15 23.86 10.43 26.00
C CYS A 15 25.29 10.80 26.43
N PRO A 16 26.30 10.71 25.55
CA PRO A 16 27.54 11.43 25.77
C PRO A 16 27.48 12.74 24.99
N THR A 17 27.23 13.82 25.73
CA THR A 17 27.63 15.17 25.34
C THR A 17 29.15 15.24 25.29
N HIS A 18 29.76 15.50 24.13
CA HIS A 18 30.95 16.37 24.01
C HIS A 18 31.31 16.66 22.55
N LEU A 19 31.20 17.95 22.18
CA LEU A 19 32.02 18.72 21.25
C LEU A 19 31.98 18.33 19.75
N ALA A 20 31.18 19.06 18.96
CA ALA A 20 31.56 20.32 18.30
C ALA A 20 32.22 20.11 16.91
N ARG A 21 31.38 20.13 15.88
CA ARG A 21 31.74 20.54 14.51
C ARG A 21 30.74 21.60 14.06
N PRO A 22 31.18 22.80 13.64
CA PRO A 22 30.29 23.81 13.11
C PRO A 22 30.08 23.60 11.61
N LEU A 23 28.87 23.97 11.18
CA LEU A 23 28.50 24.65 9.93
C LEU A 23 27.26 24.01 9.27
N LEU A 24 26.14 24.74 9.41
CA LEU A 24 24.91 24.71 8.61
C LEU A 24 24.22 23.33 8.49
N ASN A 25 22.99 23.12 8.94
CA ASN A 25 21.83 23.98 8.84
C ASN A 25 20.77 23.48 9.83
N SER A 26 19.99 24.41 10.35
CA SER A 26 18.87 24.23 11.27
C SER A 26 17.92 23.12 10.80
N PHE A 27 17.60 22.13 11.63
CA PHE A 27 16.33 21.37 11.66
C PHE A 27 16.44 20.23 12.70
N VAL A 28 16.64 20.57 13.97
CA VAL A 28 16.37 19.64 15.09
C VAL A 28 15.28 20.24 15.94
N HIS A 29 14.08 20.31 15.38
CA HIS A 29 12.88 20.52 16.18
C HIS A 29 11.66 19.89 15.51
N LEU A 30 11.59 18.55 15.49
CA LEU A 30 10.28 17.89 15.41
C LEU A 30 10.19 16.45 15.94
N SER A 31 11.10 16.01 16.81
CA SER A 31 11.04 14.64 17.38
C SER A 31 9.95 14.44 18.45
N CYS A 32 8.83 15.17 18.40
CA CYS A 32 7.74 15.09 19.40
C CYS A 32 6.34 14.86 18.80
N MET A 33 6.20 14.48 17.53
CA MET A 33 4.90 14.17 16.92
C MET A 33 4.81 12.77 16.31
N GLU A 34 5.53 11.79 16.87
CA GLU A 34 5.58 10.43 16.34
C GLU A 34 5.00 9.38 17.31
N GLU A 35 3.83 9.69 17.89
CA GLU A 35 3.05 8.73 18.70
C GLU A 35 1.53 8.87 18.40
N LEU A 36 1.18 9.15 17.14
CA LEU A 36 -0.18 8.97 16.60
C LEU A 36 -0.21 7.95 15.43
N GLY A 37 0.93 7.31 15.15
CA GLY A 37 1.15 6.43 14.00
C GLY A 37 0.70 4.96 14.07
N PRO A 38 0.26 4.37 15.21
CA PRO A 38 -0.24 2.99 15.17
C PRO A 38 -1.77 2.86 15.28
N MET A 39 -2.50 3.90 15.71
CA MET A 39 -3.96 3.85 15.81
C MET A 39 -4.66 4.12 14.48
N ALA A 40 -4.10 4.98 13.63
CA ALA A 40 -4.62 5.21 12.27
C ALA A 40 -4.43 3.98 11.37
N GLU A 41 -3.29 3.30 11.50
CA GLU A 41 -2.92 2.07 10.78
C GLU A 41 -3.91 0.92 11.02
N GLY A 42 -4.38 0.71 12.26
CA GLY A 42 -5.42 -0.30 12.53
C GLY A 42 -6.84 0.15 12.14
N LEU A 43 -7.06 1.46 12.00
CA LEU A 43 -8.39 2.05 11.83
C LEU A 43 -8.82 2.17 10.37
N PHE A 44 -7.91 2.50 9.46
CA PHE A 44 -8.13 2.47 8.00
C PHE A 44 -7.51 1.24 7.33
N GLY A 45 -6.50 0.64 7.98
CA GLY A 45 -5.91 -0.67 7.74
C GLY A 45 -5.97 -1.20 6.31
N VAL A 46 -6.42 -2.46 6.21
CA VAL A 46 -6.47 -3.22 4.95
C VAL A 46 -7.29 -2.52 3.87
N HIS A 47 -8.25 -1.66 4.22
CA HIS A 47 -9.09 -0.98 3.23
C HIS A 47 -8.35 0.16 2.52
N ALA A 48 -7.50 0.91 3.24
CA ALA A 48 -6.66 1.94 2.64
C ALA A 48 -5.62 1.32 1.69
N ALA A 49 -4.90 0.30 2.16
CA ALA A 49 -3.96 -0.45 1.33
C ALA A 49 -4.65 -1.09 0.11
N ALA A 50 -5.81 -1.71 0.32
CA ALA A 50 -6.56 -2.33 -0.77
C ALA A 50 -7.16 -1.32 -1.75
N LEU A 51 -7.46 -0.09 -1.33
CA LEU A 51 -7.88 1.00 -2.21
C LEU A 51 -6.73 1.40 -3.14
N GLU A 52 -5.53 1.56 -2.58
CA GLU A 52 -4.33 1.89 -3.34
C GLU A 52 -4.03 0.82 -4.39
N VAL A 53 -3.97 -0.46 -4.00
CA VAL A 53 -3.73 -1.58 -4.93
C VAL A 53 -4.78 -1.59 -6.05
N ARG A 54 -6.05 -1.33 -5.75
CA ARG A 54 -7.12 -1.26 -6.76
C ARG A 54 -6.98 -0.07 -7.70
N SER A 55 -6.53 1.08 -7.20
CA SER A 55 -6.22 2.25 -8.03
C SER A 55 -5.10 1.93 -9.01
N GLN A 56 -4.01 1.31 -8.53
CA GLN A 56 -2.90 0.90 -9.37
C GLN A 56 -3.32 -0.15 -10.41
N ARG A 57 -4.11 -1.15 -10.01
CA ARG A 57 -4.70 -2.14 -10.92
C ARG A 57 -5.59 -1.51 -11.99
N MET A 58 -6.37 -0.48 -11.63
CA MET A 58 -7.17 0.27 -12.60
C MET A 58 -6.29 0.88 -13.70
N GLY A 59 -5.14 1.45 -13.33
CA GLY A 59 -4.16 1.99 -14.29
C GLY A 59 -3.55 0.92 -15.20
N VAL A 60 -3.21 -0.25 -14.66
CA VAL A 60 -2.67 -1.38 -15.43
C VAL A 60 -3.70 -1.89 -16.45
N LEU A 61 -4.95 -2.12 -16.01
CA LEU A 61 -6.03 -2.57 -16.89
C LEU A 61 -6.36 -1.53 -17.97
N ALA A 62 -6.39 -0.24 -17.62
CA ALA A 62 -6.56 0.84 -18.58
C ALA A 62 -5.43 0.87 -19.63
N SER A 63 -4.18 0.65 -19.19
CA SER A 63 -3.03 0.56 -20.09
C SER A 63 -3.16 -0.63 -21.06
N ASN A 64 -3.60 -1.79 -20.58
CA ASN A 64 -3.86 -2.95 -21.46
C ASN A 64 -4.94 -2.62 -22.50
N ILE A 65 -6.09 -2.07 -22.08
CA ILE A 65 -7.20 -1.69 -22.97
C ILE A 65 -6.73 -0.70 -24.04
N ALA A 66 -5.95 0.33 -23.65
CA ALA A 66 -5.44 1.32 -24.59
C ALA A 66 -4.49 0.73 -25.64
N ASN A 67 -3.75 -0.32 -25.28
CA ASN A 67 -2.81 -1.01 -26.18
C ASN A 67 -3.40 -2.29 -26.80
N ALA A 68 -4.72 -2.49 -26.72
CA ALA A 68 -5.39 -3.69 -27.26
C ALA A 68 -5.26 -3.83 -28.78
N SER A 69 -4.95 -2.75 -29.50
CA SER A 69 -4.71 -2.75 -30.95
C SER A 69 -3.24 -2.54 -31.31
N THR A 70 -2.33 -2.73 -30.36
CA THR A 70 -0.88 -2.55 -30.56
C THR A 70 -0.23 -3.92 -30.82
N PRO A 71 0.40 -4.12 -32.00
CA PRO A 71 1.11 -5.38 -32.30
C PRO A 71 2.18 -5.69 -31.26
N ASN A 72 2.40 -6.98 -30.98
CA ASN A 72 3.40 -7.48 -30.02
C ASN A 72 3.25 -7.01 -28.55
N PHE A 73 2.12 -6.41 -28.17
CA PHE A 73 1.91 -5.98 -26.78
C PHE A 73 1.64 -7.16 -25.84
N LYS A 74 2.18 -7.09 -24.61
CA LYS A 74 2.02 -8.12 -23.57
C LYS A 74 1.23 -7.57 -22.39
N ALA A 75 0.05 -8.13 -22.17
CA ALA A 75 -0.82 -7.78 -21.06
C ALA A 75 -0.18 -8.11 -19.69
N ARG A 76 -0.32 -7.18 -18.75
CA ARG A 76 0.11 -7.36 -17.35
C ARG A 76 -1.09 -7.23 -16.43
N ASP A 77 -1.04 -7.89 -15.28
CA ASP A 77 -2.03 -7.72 -14.22
C ASP A 77 -1.32 -7.72 -12.86
N ILE A 78 -2.02 -7.20 -11.85
CA ILE A 78 -1.55 -7.18 -10.48
C ILE A 78 -2.21 -8.33 -9.73
N ASP A 79 -1.38 -9.20 -9.15
CA ASP A 79 -1.83 -10.17 -8.17
C ASP A 79 -2.20 -9.45 -6.87
N PHE A 80 -3.49 -9.22 -6.68
CA PHE A 80 -4.03 -8.43 -5.59
C PHE A 80 -3.57 -8.91 -4.21
N THR A 81 -3.48 -10.23 -3.99
CA THR A 81 -3.11 -10.79 -2.69
C THR A 81 -1.65 -10.49 -2.35
N THR A 82 -0.76 -10.70 -3.32
CA THR A 82 0.67 -10.39 -3.19
C THR A 82 0.88 -8.89 -3.03
N ALA A 83 0.18 -8.07 -3.83
CA ALA A 83 0.25 -6.62 -3.76
C ALA A 83 -0.25 -6.06 -2.42
N LEU A 84 -1.34 -6.60 -1.88
CA LEU A 84 -1.89 -6.18 -0.59
C LEU A 84 -0.91 -6.47 0.54
N ASN A 85 -0.33 -7.69 0.55
CA ASN A 85 0.67 -8.06 1.55
C ASN A 85 1.93 -7.19 1.44
N ALA A 86 2.33 -6.78 0.23
CA ALA A 86 3.47 -5.89 0.02
C ALA A 86 3.21 -4.49 0.59
N VAL A 87 2.03 -3.91 0.33
CA VAL A 87 1.64 -2.59 0.87
C VAL A 87 1.47 -2.64 2.39
N GLU A 88 0.89 -3.71 2.93
CA GLU A 88 0.73 -3.89 4.38
C GLU A 88 2.07 -4.06 5.11
N SER A 89 3.03 -4.77 4.48
CA SER A 89 4.36 -4.99 5.07
C SER A 89 5.23 -3.72 5.06
N GLN A 90 4.89 -2.72 4.26
CA GLN A 90 5.66 -1.48 4.15
C GLN A 90 4.74 -0.25 4.11
N PRO A 91 4.08 0.09 5.25
CA PRO A 91 3.22 1.26 5.34
C PRO A 91 4.06 2.53 5.11
N GLY A 92 3.68 3.33 4.11
CA GLY A 92 4.37 4.59 3.78
C GLY A 92 5.41 4.51 2.66
N GLY A 93 5.67 3.33 2.10
CA GLY A 93 6.41 3.19 0.85
C GLY A 93 5.50 3.46 -0.35
N VAL A 94 5.29 4.74 -0.71
CA VAL A 94 4.63 5.14 -1.97
C VAL A 94 5.58 4.84 -3.12
N GLY A 95 5.74 3.56 -3.45
CA GLY A 95 6.63 3.05 -4.47
C GLY A 95 5.84 2.30 -5.52
N THR A 96 6.09 2.62 -6.79
CA THR A 96 5.59 1.95 -7.99
C THR A 96 5.96 0.46 -8.09
N ASP A 97 6.70 -0.06 -7.11
CA ASP A 97 7.12 -1.45 -7.03
C ASP A 97 6.20 -2.21 -6.08
N LEU A 98 5.16 -2.82 -6.64
CA LEU A 98 4.24 -3.72 -5.94
C LEU A 98 4.91 -5.05 -5.52
N GLY A 99 6.19 -5.05 -5.18
CA GLY A 99 6.94 -6.21 -4.69
C GLY A 99 6.92 -7.41 -5.63
N GLY A 100 6.92 -7.17 -6.96
CA GLY A 100 6.79 -8.24 -7.95
C GLY A 100 5.38 -8.81 -8.11
N ALA A 101 4.34 -8.16 -7.57
CA ALA A 101 2.95 -8.55 -7.81
C ALA A 101 2.48 -8.27 -9.25
N LEU A 102 3.20 -7.43 -10.00
CA LEU A 102 2.95 -7.20 -11.43
C LEU A 102 3.44 -8.42 -12.23
N LYS A 103 2.49 -9.17 -12.79
CA LYS A 103 2.76 -10.41 -13.53
C LYS A 103 2.24 -10.30 -14.95
N TYR A 104 2.92 -10.95 -15.90
CA TYR A 104 2.38 -11.13 -17.24
C TYR A 104 1.24 -12.13 -17.19
N ARG A 105 0.15 -11.84 -17.92
CA ARG A 105 -0.98 -12.76 -18.00
C ARG A 105 -0.68 -13.85 -19.04
N VAL A 106 -1.14 -15.06 -18.78
CA VAL A 106 -1.13 -16.14 -19.78
C VAL A 106 -2.37 -15.95 -20.66
N PRO A 107 -2.20 -15.63 -21.96
CA PRO A 107 -3.33 -15.48 -22.87
C PRO A 107 -3.98 -16.84 -23.14
N THR A 108 -5.30 -16.86 -23.21
CA THR A 108 -6.06 -18.07 -23.60
C THR A 108 -6.33 -18.08 -25.11
N ASN A 109 -6.42 -16.91 -25.73
CA ASN A 109 -6.59 -16.74 -27.16
C ASN A 109 -5.67 -15.63 -27.69
N PRO A 110 -4.37 -15.92 -27.92
CA PRO A 110 -3.43 -14.93 -28.44
C PRO A 110 -3.80 -14.54 -29.88
N SER A 111 -3.72 -13.24 -30.17
CA SER A 111 -3.95 -12.73 -31.52
C SER A 111 -2.80 -13.12 -32.46
N MET A 112 -3.09 -13.19 -33.76
CA MET A 112 -2.11 -13.57 -34.79
C MET A 112 -0.95 -12.56 -34.94
N ASP A 113 -1.12 -11.33 -34.46
CA ASP A 113 -0.13 -10.24 -34.46
C ASP A 113 0.81 -10.26 -33.24
N GLY A 114 0.76 -11.31 -32.42
CA GLY A 114 1.58 -11.47 -31.23
C GLY A 114 1.12 -10.64 -30.03
N ASN A 115 -0.01 -9.94 -30.14
CA ASN A 115 -0.67 -9.28 -29.03
C ASN A 115 -1.34 -10.31 -28.10
N THR A 116 -1.16 -10.15 -26.80
CA THR A 116 -1.77 -11.02 -25.76
C THR A 116 -2.89 -10.33 -25.00
N VAL A 117 -3.28 -9.11 -25.37
CA VAL A 117 -4.41 -8.40 -24.77
C VAL A 117 -5.71 -8.90 -25.39
N GLU A 118 -6.61 -9.36 -24.53
CA GLU A 118 -7.95 -9.77 -24.90
C GLU A 118 -8.94 -8.68 -24.47
N LEU A 119 -9.38 -7.82 -25.41
CA LEU A 119 -10.13 -6.60 -25.10
C LEU A 119 -11.39 -6.85 -24.24
N SER A 120 -12.20 -7.85 -24.58
CA SER A 120 -13.41 -8.19 -23.82
C SER A 120 -13.07 -8.58 -22.38
N THR A 121 -12.02 -9.38 -22.20
CA THR A 121 -11.55 -9.85 -20.89
C THR A 121 -11.01 -8.69 -20.05
N GLU A 122 -10.23 -7.77 -20.65
CA GLU A 122 -9.74 -6.58 -19.94
C GLU A 122 -10.88 -5.62 -19.55
N GLN A 123 -11.88 -5.44 -20.41
CA GLN A 123 -13.04 -4.61 -20.11
C GLN A 123 -13.85 -5.15 -18.93
N THR A 124 -14.07 -6.47 -18.89
CA THR A 124 -14.73 -7.12 -17.75
C THR A 124 -13.91 -6.96 -16.48
N ALA A 125 -12.60 -7.24 -16.52
CA ALA A 125 -11.72 -7.08 -15.37
C ALA A 125 -11.66 -5.63 -14.87
N PHE A 126 -11.69 -4.65 -15.78
CA PHE A 126 -11.75 -3.22 -15.45
C PHE A 126 -13.06 -2.87 -14.74
N ALA A 127 -14.19 -3.35 -15.24
CA ALA A 127 -15.49 -3.13 -14.62
C ALA A 127 -15.57 -3.74 -13.21
N GLU A 128 -15.08 -4.97 -13.04
CA GLU A 128 -15.00 -5.63 -11.73
C GLU A 128 -14.13 -4.84 -10.75
N ASN A 129 -12.94 -4.41 -11.19
CA ASN A 129 -12.05 -3.61 -10.35
C ASN A 129 -12.67 -2.26 -9.99
N ALA A 130 -13.41 -1.62 -10.91
CA ALA A 130 -14.12 -0.38 -10.64
C ALA A 130 -15.19 -0.55 -9.56
N VAL A 131 -16.01 -1.62 -9.65
CA VAL A 131 -17.01 -1.93 -8.61
C VAL A 131 -16.33 -2.17 -7.25
N GLN A 132 -15.24 -2.92 -7.22
CA GLN A 132 -14.51 -3.17 -5.98
C GLN A 132 -13.87 -1.91 -5.40
N TYR A 133 -13.32 -1.04 -6.24
CA TYR A 133 -12.76 0.25 -5.83
C TYR A 133 -13.85 1.12 -5.19
N GLN A 134 -15.01 1.27 -5.84
CA GLN A 134 -16.14 2.04 -5.32
C GLN A 134 -16.66 1.46 -4.00
N SER A 135 -16.76 0.13 -3.89
CA SER A 135 -17.17 -0.51 -2.62
C SER A 135 -16.18 -0.22 -1.49
N THR A 136 -14.87 -0.26 -1.78
CA THR A 136 -13.82 0.01 -0.79
C THR A 136 -13.85 1.46 -0.32
N LEU A 137 -14.07 2.41 -1.25
CA LEU A 137 -14.29 3.82 -0.90
C LEU A 137 -15.53 4.01 -0.01
N ALA A 138 -16.63 3.33 -0.32
CA ALA A 138 -17.85 3.42 0.48
C ALA A 138 -17.61 2.95 1.94
N PHE A 139 -16.88 1.84 2.12
CA PHE A 139 -16.50 1.36 3.45
C PHE A 139 -15.61 2.35 4.20
N LEU A 140 -14.59 2.90 3.52
CA LEU A 140 -13.69 3.91 4.11
C LEU A 140 -14.47 5.15 4.56
N ASN A 141 -15.34 5.68 3.69
CA ASN A 141 -16.18 6.84 3.99
C ASN A 141 -17.13 6.58 5.16
N GLY A 142 -17.74 5.39 5.21
CA GLY A 142 -18.59 4.98 6.33
C GLY A 142 -17.83 5.00 7.66
N ARG A 143 -16.61 4.46 7.68
CA ARG A 143 -15.77 4.41 8.89
C ARG A 143 -15.30 5.79 9.34
N ILE A 144 -14.86 6.64 8.40
CA ILE A 144 -14.54 8.07 8.66
C ILE A 144 -15.77 8.76 9.27
N GLY A 145 -16.96 8.51 8.72
CA GLY A 145 -18.21 9.05 9.22
C GLY A 145 -18.47 8.68 10.67
N GLN A 146 -18.28 7.41 11.05
CA GLN A 146 -18.48 6.96 12.44
C GLN A 146 -17.49 7.59 13.41
N ILE A 147 -16.21 7.70 13.03
CA ILE A 147 -15.19 8.35 13.84
C ILE A 147 -15.54 9.83 14.03
N THR A 148 -15.95 10.50 12.96
CA THR A 148 -16.30 11.92 13.00
C THR A 148 -17.49 12.17 13.93
N ARG A 149 -18.50 11.28 13.96
CA ARG A 149 -19.63 11.38 14.90
C ARG A 149 -19.18 11.15 16.35
N ALA A 150 -18.40 10.11 16.59
CA ALA A 150 -17.85 9.82 17.92
C ALA A 150 -17.00 10.97 18.48
N LEU A 151 -16.19 11.63 17.63
CA LEU A 151 -15.39 12.80 18.02
C LEU A 151 -16.24 14.05 18.27
N LYS A 152 -17.39 14.17 17.58
CA LYS A 152 -18.36 15.26 17.79
C LYS A 152 -19.27 15.03 19.00
N GLY A 153 -19.33 13.81 19.53
CA GLY A 153 -20.16 13.44 20.67
C GLY A 153 -21.63 13.16 20.32
N GLU A 154 -21.89 12.82 19.06
CA GLU A 154 -23.21 12.38 18.54
C GLU A 154 -23.36 10.86 18.56
#